data_AF-A8G8N1-F1
#
_entry.id   AF-A8G8N1-F1
#
_cell.length_a   1.000
_cell.length_b   1.000
_cell.length_c   1.000
_cell.angle_alpha   90.00
_cell.angle_beta   90.00
_cell.angle_gamma   90.00
#
_symmetry.space_group_name_H-M   'P 1'
#
loop_
_entity.id
_entity.type
_entity.pdbx_description
1 polymer ?
#
loop_
_entity_poly.entity_id
_entity_poly.type
_entity_poly.pdbx_seq_one_letter_code
_entity_poly.pdbx_strand_id
1 'polypeptide(L)'
;MSVFLTCARYLMGLAPKILGDDAKLHKHLLNRDAPQAARIPSALRSSCHIKERIYQEQRVVTLTPRTGKRDLHVLYLHGGAYVNPLLGAHWSIIGAVINATGATVTPHSI
;
A
#
# COMPACT_ATOMS: atom_id res chain seq x y z
N MET A 1 24.04 -16.07 -2.57
CA MET A 1 22.83 -15.31 -2.96
C MET A 1 21.66 -16.28 -3.08
N SER A 2 20.46 -15.91 -2.64
CA SER A 2 19.30 -16.81 -2.71
C SER A 2 18.90 -17.10 -4.16
N VAL A 3 18.82 -18.38 -4.52
CA VAL A 3 18.38 -18.85 -5.85
C VAL A 3 16.97 -18.32 -6.15
N PHE A 4 16.10 -18.25 -5.13
CA PHE A 4 14.76 -17.68 -5.22
C PHE A 4 14.76 -16.22 -5.69
N LEU A 5 15.60 -15.37 -5.09
CA LEU A 5 15.71 -13.96 -5.48
C LEU A 5 16.27 -13.80 -6.90
N THR A 6 17.14 -14.72 -7.32
CA THR A 6 17.72 -14.71 -8.66
C THR A 6 16.66 -15.07 -9.72
N CYS A 7 15.86 -16.10 -9.47
CA CYS A 7 14.74 -16.47 -10.31
C CYS A 7 13.66 -15.38 -10.35
N ALA A 8 13.31 -14.79 -9.20
CA ALA A 8 12.34 -13.71 -9.12
C ALA A 8 12.79 -12.49 -9.95
N ARG A 9 14.07 -12.11 -9.88
CA ARG A 9 14.64 -11.04 -10.71
C ARG A 9 14.53 -11.34 -12.20
N TYR A 10 14.85 -12.58 -12.62
CA TYR A 10 14.75 -12.98 -14.02
C TYR A 10 13.31 -12.92 -14.52
N LEU A 11 12.36 -13.44 -13.75
CA LEU A 11 10.93 -13.40 -14.07
C LEU A 11 10.39 -11.98 -14.17
N MET A 12 10.78 -11.09 -13.25
CA MET A 12 10.42 -9.67 -13.33
C MET A 12 11.03 -8.97 -14.56
N GLY A 13 12.20 -9.40 -15.04
CA GLY A 13 12.83 -8.87 -16.24
C GLY A 13 12.11 -9.19 -17.54
N LEU A 14 11.26 -10.23 -17.55
CA LEU A 14 10.44 -10.63 -18.70
C LEU A 14 9.15 -9.81 -18.82
N ALA A 15 8.75 -9.10 -17.76
CA ALA A 15 7.55 -8.28 -17.79
C ALA A 15 7.72 -7.09 -18.76
N PRO A 16 6.66 -6.71 -19.51
CA PRO A 16 6.74 -5.60 -20.44
C PRO A 16 7.09 -4.31 -19.69
N LYS A 17 8.15 -3.63 -20.15
CA LYS A 17 8.66 -2.38 -19.55
C LYS A 17 7.83 -1.17 -19.99
N ILE A 18 6.53 -1.19 -19.68
CA ILE A 18 5.59 -0.11 -20.02
C ILE A 18 6.03 1.22 -19.39
N LEU A 19 6.61 1.18 -18.19
CA LEU A 19 7.13 2.36 -17.49
C LEU A 19 8.36 3.01 -18.15
N GLY A 20 9.03 2.33 -19.08
CA GLY A 20 10.23 2.85 -19.74
C GLY A 20 9.97 3.72 -20.97
N ASP A 21 8.71 3.89 -21.36
CA ASP A 21 8.27 4.63 -22.55
C ASP A 21 7.04 5.45 -22.18
N ASP A 22 7.19 6.77 -22.15
CA ASP A 22 6.15 7.72 -21.72
C ASP A 22 4.88 7.61 -22.58
N ALA A 23 5.02 7.52 -23.91
CA ALA A 23 3.87 7.43 -24.81
C ALA A 23 3.09 6.12 -24.59
N LYS A 24 3.81 5.00 -24.37
CA LYS A 24 3.17 3.71 -24.04
C LYS A 24 2.53 3.73 -22.66
N LEU A 25 3.18 4.32 -21.66
CA LEU A 25 2.64 4.46 -20.30
C LEU A 25 1.37 5.31 -20.32
N HIS A 26 1.41 6.48 -20.95
CA HIS A 26 0.27 7.38 -21.06
C HIS A 26 -0.92 6.70 -21.75
N LYS A 27 -0.69 6.06 -22.89
CA LYS A 27 -1.72 5.28 -23.58
C LYS A 27 -2.27 4.16 -22.70
N HIS A 28 -1.42 3.46 -21.95
CA HIS A 28 -1.88 2.39 -21.06
C HIS A 28 -2.75 2.93 -19.91
N LEU A 29 -2.34 4.04 -19.29
CA LEU A 29 -3.06 4.65 -18.17
C LEU A 29 -4.43 5.20 -18.59
N LEU A 30 -4.56 5.75 -19.81
CA LEU A 30 -5.83 6.25 -20.33
C LEU A 30 -6.81 5.15 -20.71
N ASN A 31 -6.31 3.98 -21.12
CA ASN A 31 -7.14 2.88 -21.64
C ASN A 31 -7.40 1.77 -20.62
N ARG A 32 -6.93 1.90 -19.38
CA ARG A 32 -7.20 0.93 -18.31
C ARG A 32 -8.37 1.38 -17.45
N ASP A 33 -9.05 0.42 -16.84
CA ASP A 33 -10.00 0.70 -15.78
C ASP A 33 -9.31 1.33 -14.57
N ALA A 34 -10.01 2.27 -13.92
CA ALA A 34 -9.51 2.89 -12.71
C ALA A 34 -9.34 1.81 -11.61
N PRO A 35 -8.13 1.63 -11.06
CA PRO A 35 -7.90 0.61 -10.04
C PRO A 35 -8.65 0.96 -8.75
N GLN A 36 -9.27 -0.04 -8.13
CA GLN A 36 -9.95 0.12 -6.86
C GLN A 36 -8.99 -0.10 -5.68
N ALA A 37 -9.10 0.73 -4.65
CA ALA A 37 -8.36 0.52 -3.40
C ALA A 37 -8.73 -0.83 -2.76
N ALA A 38 -7.71 -1.57 -2.32
CA ALA A 38 -7.90 -2.81 -1.60
C ALA A 38 -8.58 -2.55 -0.25
N ARG A 39 -9.55 -3.41 0.10
CA ARG A 39 -10.23 -3.38 1.39
C ARG A 39 -9.23 -3.64 2.51
N ILE A 40 -9.45 -3.02 3.68
CA ILE A 40 -8.66 -3.27 4.89
C ILE A 40 -8.81 -4.76 5.27
N PRO A 41 -7.71 -5.52 5.37
CA PRO A 41 -7.73 -6.94 5.74
C PRO A 41 -8.41 -7.21 7.09
N SER A 42 -9.09 -8.34 7.21
CA SER A 42 -9.76 -8.77 8.45
C SER A 42 -8.81 -8.84 9.64
N ALA A 43 -7.57 -9.29 9.43
CA ALA A 43 -6.53 -9.33 10.47
C ALA A 43 -6.20 -7.94 11.05
N LEU A 44 -6.21 -6.90 10.23
CA LEU A 44 -6.02 -5.52 10.71
C LEU A 44 -7.29 -5.00 11.40
N ARG A 45 -8.48 -5.38 10.93
CA ARG A 45 -9.75 -5.04 11.59
C ARG A 45 -9.85 -5.64 13.00
N SER A 46 -9.34 -6.86 13.20
CA SER A 46 -9.36 -7.51 14.52
C SER A 46 -8.27 -6.96 15.45
N SER A 47 -7.06 -6.70 14.95
CA SER A 47 -5.92 -6.25 15.77
C SER A 47 -5.86 -4.74 16.04
N CYS A 48 -6.56 -3.91 15.25
CA CYS A 48 -6.52 -2.45 15.36
C CYS A 48 -7.89 -1.82 15.68
N HIS A 49 -7.86 -0.69 16.38
CA HIS A 49 -8.91 0.31 16.31
C HIS A 49 -8.74 1.09 15.00
N ILE A 50 -9.78 1.07 14.16
CA ILE A 50 -9.77 1.75 12.87
C ILE A 50 -10.67 2.98 12.96
N LYS A 51 -10.11 4.15 12.65
CA LYS A 51 -10.86 5.38 12.48
C LYS A 51 -10.82 5.79 11.02
N GLU A 52 -11.98 5.96 10.42
CA GLU A 52 -12.12 6.49 9.06
C GLU A 52 -12.75 7.88 9.14
N ARG A 53 -12.23 8.82 8.36
CA ARG A 53 -12.80 10.16 8.20
C ARG A 53 -12.61 10.63 6.77
N ILE A 54 -13.48 11.54 6.34
CA ILE A 54 -13.25 12.33 5.13
C ILE A 54 -12.58 13.63 5.56
N TYR A 55 -11.49 14.00 4.89
CA TYR A 55 -10.78 15.26 5.09
C TYR A 55 -10.41 15.82 3.73
N GLN A 56 -10.88 17.04 3.40
CA GLN A 56 -10.70 17.64 2.07
C GLN A 56 -11.09 16.68 0.94
N GLU A 57 -12.26 16.04 1.06
CA GLU A 57 -12.80 15.05 0.11
C GLU A 57 -11.97 13.75 -0.02
N GLN A 58 -10.86 13.63 0.73
CA GLN A 58 -10.02 12.45 0.76
C GLN A 58 -10.39 11.53 1.91
N ARG A 59 -10.45 10.22 1.64
CA ARG A 59 -10.64 9.20 2.68
C ARG A 59 -9.35 9.00 3.47
N VAL A 60 -9.37 9.33 4.75
CA VAL A 60 -8.26 9.14 5.68
C VAL A 60 -8.58 8.01 6.65
N VAL A 61 -7.76 6.96 6.62
CA VAL A 61 -7.86 5.81 7.52
C VAL A 61 -6.73 5.90 8.54
N THR A 62 -7.02 5.68 9.81
CA THR A 62 -6.02 5.58 10.87
C THR A 62 -6.18 4.25 11.60
N LEU A 63 -5.08 3.51 11.73
CA LEU A 63 -5.02 2.21 12.39
C LEU A 63 -4.19 2.36 13.67
N THR A 64 -4.82 2.17 14.82
CA THR A 64 -4.14 2.15 16.12
C THR A 64 -4.17 0.71 16.65
N PRO A 65 -3.02 0.08 16.96
CA PRO A 65 -3.01 -1.26 17.53
C PRO A 65 -3.78 -1.30 18.85
N ARG A 66 -4.59 -2.34 19.05
CA ARG A 66 -5.39 -2.52 20.28
C ARG A 66 -4.54 -2.84 21.49
N THR A 67 -3.44 -3.57 21.28
CA THR A 67 -2.49 -3.98 22.31
C THR A 67 -1.09 -3.49 21.94
N GLY A 68 -0.25 -3.19 22.92
CA GLY A 68 1.13 -2.77 22.69
C GLY A 68 1.29 -1.40 21.99
N LYS A 69 0.24 -0.57 21.99
CA LYS A 69 0.30 0.81 21.46
C LYS A 69 1.42 1.59 22.14
N ARG A 70 2.24 2.27 21.33
CA ARG A 70 3.23 3.25 21.77
C ARG A 70 2.82 4.66 21.35
N ASP A 71 3.44 5.65 21.98
CA ASP A 71 3.32 7.05 21.55
C ASP A 71 4.19 7.31 20.31
N LEU A 72 3.82 6.67 19.21
CA LEU A 72 4.48 6.75 17.92
C LEU A 72 3.41 6.75 16.83
N HIS A 73 3.48 7.74 15.94
CA HIS A 73 2.60 7.85 14.79
C HIS A 73 3.41 7.82 13.50
N VAL A 74 3.06 6.92 12.59
CA VAL A 74 3.69 6.78 11.28
C VAL A 74 2.71 7.21 10.20
N LEU A 75 3.13 8.19 9.39
CA LEU A 75 2.47 8.52 8.13
C LEU A 75 3.02 7.59 7.05
N TYR A 76 2.18 6.74 6.48
CA TYR A 76 2.60 5.77 5.46
C TYR A 76 2.22 6.27 4.07
N LEU A 77 3.23 6.70 3.31
CA LEU A 77 3.08 7.10 1.91
C LEU A 77 3.33 5.87 1.03
N HIS A 78 2.27 5.34 0.41
CA HIS A 78 2.40 4.15 -0.41
C HIS A 78 3.04 4.43 -1.77
N GLY A 79 3.71 3.42 -2.32
CA GLY A 79 4.12 3.41 -3.71
C GLY A 79 2.94 3.24 -4.66
N GLY A 80 3.21 3.18 -5.96
CA GLY A 80 2.16 3.11 -6.99
C GLY A 80 2.15 4.32 -7.93
N ALA A 81 3.20 5.15 -7.87
CA ALA A 81 3.46 6.24 -8.81
C ALA A 81 2.30 7.21 -8.99
N TYR A 82 1.54 7.46 -7.93
CA TYR A 82 0.37 8.34 -7.92
C TYR A 82 -0.81 7.91 -8.81
N VAL A 83 -0.73 6.74 -9.42
CA VAL A 83 -1.76 6.21 -10.33
C VAL A 83 -2.42 4.95 -9.79
N ASN A 84 -1.84 4.31 -8.77
CA ASN A 84 -2.42 3.12 -8.15
C ASN A 84 -2.74 3.40 -6.67
N PRO A 85 -3.92 2.99 -6.19
CA PRO A 85 -4.31 3.16 -4.80
C PRO A 85 -3.59 2.15 -3.88
N LEU A 86 -3.93 2.15 -2.59
CA LEU A 86 -3.51 1.12 -1.64
C LEU A 86 -3.92 -0.28 -2.12
N LEU A 87 -2.94 -1.11 -2.47
CA LEU A 87 -3.13 -2.52 -2.83
C LEU A 87 -2.95 -3.43 -1.61
N GLY A 88 -3.31 -4.71 -1.76
CA GLY A 88 -3.16 -5.72 -0.70
C GLY A 88 -1.75 -5.81 -0.13
N ALA A 89 -0.72 -5.72 -0.98
CA ALA A 89 0.68 -5.74 -0.55
C ALA A 89 1.03 -4.56 0.38
N HIS A 90 0.44 -3.38 0.15
CA HIS A 90 0.64 -2.23 1.03
C HIS A 90 0.06 -2.48 2.42
N TRP A 91 -1.10 -3.15 2.52
CA TRP A 91 -1.67 -3.54 3.81
C TRP A 91 -0.79 -4.51 4.60
N SER A 92 -0.09 -5.43 3.91
CA SER A 92 0.87 -6.32 4.55
C SER A 92 2.05 -5.55 5.15
N ILE A 93 2.58 -4.55 4.44
CA ILE A 93 3.65 -3.68 4.95
C ILE A 93 3.17 -2.88 6.16
N ILE A 94 1.99 -2.27 6.08
CA ILE A 94 1.38 -1.51 7.19
C ILE A 94 1.23 -2.41 8.42
N GLY A 95 0.74 -3.64 8.25
CA GLY A 95 0.62 -4.59 9.36
C GLY A 95 1.97 -4.96 9.97
N ALA A 96 3.00 -5.17 9.14
CA ALA A 96 4.35 -5.43 9.63
C ALA A 96 4.92 -4.24 10.43
N VAL A 97 4.70 -3.00 9.97
CA VAL A 97 5.11 -1.78 10.69
C VAL A 97 4.40 -1.69 12.03
N ILE A 98 3.08 -1.89 12.08
CA ILE A 98 2.30 -1.86 13.32
C ILE A 98 2.83 -2.92 14.30
N ASN A 99 3.00 -4.15 13.84
CA ASN A 99 3.44 -5.27 14.68
C ASN A 99 4.86 -5.07 15.23
N ALA A 100 5.78 -4.52 14.43
CA ALA A 100 7.16 -4.32 14.83
C ALA A 100 7.35 -3.13 15.79
N THR A 101 6.46 -2.12 15.72
CA THR A 101 6.70 -0.83 16.40
C THR A 101 5.67 -0.47 17.46
N GLY A 102 4.47 -1.05 17.41
CA GLY A 102 3.33 -0.59 18.21
C GLY A 102 2.80 0.78 17.80
N ALA A 103 3.21 1.30 16.64
CA ALA A 103 2.81 2.61 16.15
C ALA A 103 1.34 2.67 15.72
N THR A 104 0.75 3.85 15.85
CA THR A 104 -0.45 4.22 15.07
C THR A 104 -0.02 4.55 13.65
N VAL A 105 -0.73 4.03 12.65
CA VAL A 105 -0.40 4.25 11.24
C VAL A 105 -1.57 4.91 10.51
N THR A 106 -1.28 6.00 9.80
CA THR A 106 -2.21 6.62 8.86
C THR A 106 -1.65 6.44 7.45
N PRO A 107 -2.17 5.50 6.64
CA PRO A 107 -1.79 5.41 5.24
C PRO A 107 -2.46 6.50 4.42
N HIS A 108 -1.70 7.13 3.54
CA HIS A 108 -2.22 8.01 2.49
C HIS A 108 -3.10 7.20 1.53
N SER A 109 -4.19 7.77 1.03
CA SER A 109 -4.97 7.18 -0.07
C SER A 109 -4.95 8.19 -1.22
N ILE A 110 -4.68 7.70 -2.44
CA ILE A 110 -4.77 8.44 -3.72
C ILE A 110 -6.00 7.93 -4.46
#